data_AF-A0A970P360-F1
#
_entry.id   AF-A0A970P360-F1
#
_cell.length_a   1.000
_cell.length_b   1.000
_cell.length_c   1.000
_cell.angle_alpha   90.00
_cell.angle_beta   90.00
_cell.angle_gamma   90.00
#
_symmetry.space_group_name_H-M   'P 1'
#
loop_
_entity.id
_entity.type
_entity.pdbx_description
1 polymer ?
#
loop_
_entity_poly.entity_id
_entity_poly.type
_entity_poly.pdbx_seq_one_letter_code
_entity_poly.pdbx_strand_id
1 'polypeptide(L)'
;MFHGYKFLSHSNASNGILENNPLHLEASSIARLCPSDITINIVLDQNKQINTIISGEQFISHEEAIKYVKERSFIHVDTPVDLAITSSGGYPLDDTFYQCVKGFVTCLPAIRENGEIIAFGNCGEGIGSPEYKSLMKKYSSRHDDFLRDIKDGKLYIKDQWEFQMHIRAIKKTGMRNLHFFTTGISEDELELLSVTPHSVSRENLVHSIQKQIDMAVASGKQVAIFPEGPYCSPVGHPASR
;
A
#
# COMPACT_ATOMS: atom_id res chain seq x y z
N MET A 1 9.08 -3.04 -19.38
CA MET A 1 8.27 -4.02 -18.62
C MET A 1 7.31 -3.27 -17.72
N PHE A 2 6.04 -3.68 -17.69
CA PHE A 2 4.95 -2.97 -17.02
C PHE A 2 5.21 -2.70 -15.53
N HIS A 3 5.63 -3.71 -14.76
CA HIS A 3 6.01 -3.59 -13.34
C HIS A 3 7.52 -3.37 -13.13
N GLY A 4 8.21 -2.75 -14.09
CA GLY A 4 9.66 -2.49 -13.99
C GLY A 4 9.98 -1.27 -13.12
N TYR A 5 11.24 -1.18 -12.67
CA TYR A 5 11.73 -0.08 -11.82
C TYR A 5 11.31 1.31 -12.31
N LYS A 6 11.55 1.60 -13.60
CA LYS A 6 11.26 2.90 -14.21
C LYS A 6 9.78 3.31 -14.09
N PHE A 7 8.85 2.37 -14.26
CA PHE A 7 7.41 2.65 -14.15
C PHE A 7 7.05 2.98 -12.70
N LEU A 8 7.48 2.13 -11.77
CA LEU A 8 7.17 2.22 -10.35
C LEU A 8 8.00 3.26 -9.59
N SER A 9 9.02 3.85 -10.21
CA SER A 9 9.74 5.01 -9.67
C SER A 9 9.06 6.34 -9.98
N HIS A 10 8.08 6.36 -10.89
CA HIS A 10 7.39 7.59 -11.25
C HIS A 10 6.46 8.05 -10.11
N SER A 11 6.45 9.35 -9.81
CA SER A 11 5.61 9.93 -8.74
C SER A 11 4.13 9.71 -8.99
N ASN A 12 3.68 9.81 -10.24
CA ASN A 12 2.29 9.54 -10.63
C ASN A 12 1.90 8.06 -10.62
N ALA A 13 2.84 7.12 -10.46
CA ALA A 13 2.50 5.72 -10.20
C ALA A 13 2.04 5.60 -8.73
N SER A 14 0.82 6.05 -8.46
CA SER A 14 0.21 6.17 -7.13
C SER A 14 -1.31 5.98 -7.21
N ASN A 15 -1.95 5.79 -6.06
CA ASN A 15 -3.38 5.50 -5.96
C ASN A 15 -4.22 6.64 -6.53
N GLY A 16 -5.20 6.27 -7.36
CA GLY A 16 -6.17 7.21 -7.94
C GLY A 16 -5.60 8.20 -8.96
N ILE A 17 -4.33 8.09 -9.37
CA ILE A 17 -3.74 8.95 -10.39
C ILE A 17 -3.75 8.22 -11.74
N LEU A 18 -4.52 8.75 -12.70
CA LEU A 18 -4.54 8.27 -14.09
C LEU A 18 -3.70 9.16 -15.00
N GLU A 19 -3.88 10.47 -14.86
CA GLU A 19 -3.20 11.46 -15.68
C GLU A 19 -1.69 11.37 -15.49
N ASN A 20 -0.95 11.28 -16.60
CA ASN A 20 0.51 11.17 -16.61
C ASN A 20 1.06 10.01 -15.74
N ASN A 21 0.25 8.99 -15.43
CA ASN A 21 0.71 7.77 -14.76
C ASN A 21 1.21 6.79 -15.82
N PRO A 22 2.52 6.45 -15.85
CA PRO A 22 3.06 5.58 -16.90
C PRO A 22 2.42 4.19 -16.93
N LEU A 23 2.01 3.64 -15.77
CA LEU A 23 1.30 2.37 -15.70
C LEU A 23 -0.07 2.47 -16.39
N HIS A 24 -0.82 3.55 -16.12
CA HIS A 24 -2.12 3.74 -16.75
C HIS A 24 -2.00 3.99 -18.25
N LEU A 25 -1.02 4.78 -18.69
CA LEU A 25 -0.78 5.05 -20.11
C LEU A 25 -0.43 3.79 -20.90
N GLU A 26 0.43 2.92 -20.35
CA GLU A 26 0.80 1.65 -20.98
C GLU A 26 -0.36 0.64 -20.95
N ALA A 27 -1.10 0.53 -19.85
CA ALA A 27 -2.29 -0.33 -19.80
C ALA A 27 -3.33 0.12 -20.83
N SER A 28 -3.54 1.44 -20.95
CA SER A 28 -4.46 2.03 -21.90
C SER A 28 -4.02 1.84 -23.35
N SER A 29 -2.71 1.90 -23.63
CA SER A 29 -2.19 1.67 -24.98
C SER A 29 -2.47 0.23 -25.43
N ILE A 30 -2.28 -0.74 -24.54
CA ILE A 30 -2.58 -2.16 -24.80
C ILE A 30 -4.09 -2.38 -24.95
N ALA A 31 -4.90 -1.79 -24.07
CA ALA A 31 -6.36 -1.88 -24.14
C ALA A 31 -6.92 -1.37 -25.48
N ARG A 32 -6.33 -0.31 -26.06
CA ARG A 32 -6.73 0.20 -27.38
C ARG A 32 -6.46 -0.75 -28.54
N LEU A 33 -5.60 -1.76 -28.36
CA LEU A 33 -5.34 -2.78 -29.39
C LEU A 33 -6.50 -3.78 -29.52
N CYS A 34 -7.31 -3.93 -28.47
CA CYS A 34 -8.47 -4.81 -28.45
C CYS A 34 -9.61 -4.09 -27.71
N PRO A 35 -10.24 -3.09 -28.34
CA PRO A 35 -11.28 -2.31 -27.70
C PRO A 35 -12.52 -3.17 -27.43
N SER A 36 -13.15 -2.96 -26.28
CA SER A 36 -14.45 -3.56 -25.98
C SER A 36 -15.60 -2.77 -26.60
N ASP A 37 -16.65 -3.45 -27.07
CA ASP A 37 -17.89 -2.80 -27.52
C ASP A 37 -18.64 -2.11 -26.37
N ILE A 38 -18.54 -2.72 -25.18
CA ILE A 38 -19.11 -2.20 -23.94
C ILE A 38 -18.23 -2.62 -22.77
N THR A 39 -17.99 -1.69 -21.85
CA THR A 39 -17.39 -1.97 -20.54
C THR A 39 -18.46 -1.83 -19.45
N ILE A 40 -18.40 -2.68 -18.43
CA ILE A 40 -19.25 -2.63 -17.25
C ILE A 40 -18.33 -2.53 -16.03
N ASN A 41 -18.31 -1.36 -15.38
CA ASN A 41 -17.59 -1.14 -14.13
C ASN A 41 -18.57 -1.32 -12.96
N ILE A 42 -18.27 -2.24 -12.05
CA ILE A 42 -19.08 -2.50 -10.85
C ILE A 42 -18.33 -1.95 -9.65
N VAL A 43 -18.92 -0.97 -8.95
CA VAL A 43 -18.39 -0.44 -7.69
C VAL A 43 -19.10 -1.14 -6.54
N LEU A 44 -18.32 -1.66 -5.61
CA LEU A 44 -18.82 -2.37 -4.44
C LEU A 44 -18.77 -1.48 -3.20
N ASP A 45 -19.69 -1.71 -2.26
CA ASP A 45 -19.62 -1.15 -0.91
C ASP A 45 -18.73 -2.01 0.02
N GLN A 46 -18.58 -1.59 1.28
CA GLN A 46 -17.81 -2.30 2.30
C GLN A 46 -18.33 -3.73 2.61
N ASN A 47 -19.59 -4.02 2.29
CA ASN A 47 -20.21 -5.35 2.43
C ASN A 47 -20.10 -6.18 1.15
N LYS A 48 -19.28 -5.74 0.18
CA LYS A 48 -19.10 -6.35 -1.15
C LYS A 48 -20.41 -6.41 -1.95
N GLN A 49 -21.39 -5.57 -1.64
CA GLN A 49 -22.63 -5.43 -2.39
C GLN A 49 -22.46 -4.42 -3.52
N ILE A 50 -23.24 -4.58 -4.59
CA ILE A 50 -23.23 -3.62 -5.71
C ILE A 50 -23.75 -2.28 -5.20
N ASN A 51 -22.87 -1.28 -5.20
CA ASN A 51 -23.20 0.09 -4.86
C ASN A 51 -23.66 0.87 -6.09
N THR A 52 -22.94 0.74 -7.20
CA THR A 52 -23.32 1.32 -8.50
C THR A 52 -22.72 0.53 -9.67
N ILE A 53 -23.31 0.69 -10.84
CA ILE A 53 -22.83 0.15 -12.12
C ILE A 53 -22.70 1.30 -13.10
N ILE A 54 -21.53 1.43 -13.72
CA ILE A 54 -21.22 2.46 -14.72
C ILE A 54 -20.73 1.75 -15.97
N SER A 55 -21.47 1.89 -17.07
CA SER A 55 -21.19 1.19 -18.32
C SER A 55 -21.21 2.12 -19.53
N GLY A 56 -20.51 1.71 -20.59
CA GLY A 56 -20.42 2.48 -21.82
C GLY A 56 -19.13 2.20 -22.57
N GLU A 57 -18.66 3.20 -23.31
CA GLU A 57 -17.33 3.19 -23.93
C GLU A 57 -16.26 2.97 -22.84
N GLN A 58 -15.25 2.16 -23.16
CA GLN A 58 -14.29 1.63 -22.18
C GLN A 58 -13.58 2.71 -21.36
N PHE A 59 -13.05 3.74 -22.00
CA PHE A 59 -12.28 4.77 -21.31
C PHE A 59 -13.19 5.77 -20.61
N ILE A 60 -14.28 6.20 -21.26
CA ILE A 60 -15.25 7.13 -20.69
C ILE A 60 -15.90 6.54 -19.42
N SER A 61 -16.45 5.33 -19.52
CA SER A 61 -17.13 4.68 -18.38
C SER A 61 -16.17 4.37 -17.24
N HIS A 62 -14.91 4.04 -17.53
CA HIS A 62 -13.89 3.81 -16.51
C HIS A 62 -13.47 5.10 -15.80
N GLU A 63 -13.31 6.21 -16.53
CA GLU A 63 -13.04 7.52 -15.92
C GLU A 63 -14.19 7.99 -15.02
N GLU A 64 -15.44 7.79 -15.44
CA GLU A 64 -16.63 8.08 -14.63
C GLU A 64 -16.67 7.22 -13.36
N ALA A 65 -16.35 5.92 -13.46
CA ALA A 65 -16.28 5.03 -12.31
C ALA A 65 -15.17 5.44 -11.33
N ILE A 66 -14.02 5.85 -11.83
CA ILE A 66 -12.92 6.34 -10.99
C ILE A 66 -13.31 7.64 -10.29
N LYS A 67 -13.96 8.58 -10.99
CA LYS A 67 -14.48 9.81 -10.37
C LYS A 67 -15.45 9.47 -9.24
N TYR A 68 -16.38 8.54 -9.48
CA TYR A 68 -17.33 8.08 -8.47
C TYR A 68 -16.64 7.52 -7.21
N VAL A 69 -15.63 6.67 -7.39
CA VAL A 69 -14.86 6.08 -6.27
C VAL A 69 -14.02 7.15 -5.56
N LYS A 70 -13.39 8.07 -6.30
CA LYS A 70 -12.56 9.14 -5.72
C LYS A 70 -13.34 10.04 -4.77
N GLU A 71 -14.57 10.39 -5.11
CA GLU A 71 -15.43 11.21 -4.25
C GLU A 71 -15.81 10.54 -2.91
N ARG A 72 -15.65 9.21 -2.78
CA ARG A 72 -16.14 8.42 -1.64
C ARG A 72 -15.05 7.76 -0.82
N SER A 73 -13.96 7.35 -1.46
CA SER A 73 -12.89 6.55 -0.86
C SER A 73 -11.59 7.32 -0.68
N PHE A 74 -11.51 8.54 -1.23
CA PHE A 74 -10.31 9.38 -1.12
C PHE A 74 -10.57 10.52 -0.15
N ILE A 75 -9.72 10.61 0.88
CA ILE A 75 -9.87 11.57 1.97
C ILE A 75 -8.78 12.62 1.85
N HIS A 76 -9.16 13.89 1.88
CA HIS A 76 -8.17 14.97 1.88
C HIS A 76 -7.51 15.10 3.25
N VAL A 77 -6.18 15.17 3.26
CA VAL A 77 -5.39 15.41 4.47
C VAL A 77 -4.66 16.74 4.30
N ASP A 78 -5.17 17.78 4.97
CA ASP A 78 -4.66 19.16 4.85
C ASP A 78 -3.21 19.27 5.35
N THR A 79 -2.93 18.65 6.49
CA THR A 79 -1.61 18.67 7.13
C THR A 79 -1.15 17.23 7.39
N PRO A 80 0.04 16.84 6.89
CA PRO A 80 0.57 15.51 7.18
C PRO A 80 0.77 15.29 8.68
N VAL A 81 0.36 14.12 9.17
CA VAL A 81 0.40 13.75 10.59
C VAL A 81 1.72 13.09 10.99
N ASP A 82 1.98 13.01 12.30
CA ASP A 82 3.15 12.33 12.86
C ASP A 82 3.06 10.81 12.79
N LEU A 83 1.86 10.25 12.96
CA LEU A 83 1.60 8.80 13.02
C LEU A 83 0.36 8.44 12.20
N ALA A 84 0.50 7.51 11.26
CA ALA A 84 -0.63 6.83 10.63
C ALA A 84 -0.83 5.43 11.22
N ILE A 85 -2.08 5.07 11.44
CA ILE A 85 -2.49 3.73 11.86
C ILE A 85 -3.30 3.14 10.73
N THR A 86 -2.94 1.96 10.23
CA THR A 86 -3.64 1.33 9.11
C THR A 86 -3.77 -0.17 9.26
N SER A 87 -4.91 -0.71 8.79
CA SER A 87 -5.03 -2.13 8.51
C SER A 87 -4.78 -2.42 7.02
N SER A 88 -5.04 -3.66 6.62
CA SER A 88 -4.93 -4.16 5.24
C SER A 88 -6.27 -4.68 4.68
N GLY A 89 -7.40 -4.13 5.15
CA GLY A 89 -8.74 -4.44 4.62
C GLY A 89 -9.38 -5.72 5.16
N GLY A 90 -8.70 -6.41 6.09
CA GLY A 90 -9.15 -7.66 6.70
C GLY A 90 -9.24 -8.83 5.70
N TYR A 91 -9.73 -9.98 6.17
CA TYR A 91 -9.76 -11.19 5.36
C TYR A 91 -10.60 -11.03 4.08
N PRO A 92 -10.11 -11.50 2.90
CA PRO A 92 -8.85 -12.22 2.65
C PRO A 92 -7.66 -11.32 2.26
N LEU A 93 -7.80 -10.00 2.37
CA LEU A 93 -6.82 -9.03 1.86
C LEU A 93 -5.63 -8.81 2.79
N ASP A 94 -5.72 -9.26 4.04
CA ASP A 94 -4.62 -9.21 5.02
C ASP A 94 -4.00 -10.58 5.29
N ASP A 95 -4.27 -11.59 4.45
CA ASP A 95 -3.85 -12.98 4.73
C ASP A 95 -2.37 -13.23 4.44
N THR A 96 -1.70 -12.30 3.76
CA THR A 96 -0.23 -12.32 3.61
C THR A 96 0.39 -10.95 3.87
N PHE A 97 1.63 -10.93 4.37
CA PHE A 97 2.38 -9.67 4.51
C PHE A 97 2.50 -8.92 3.18
N TYR A 98 2.70 -9.65 2.08
CA TYR A 98 2.70 -9.10 0.71
C TYR A 98 1.49 -8.21 0.44
N GLN A 99 0.27 -8.65 0.75
CA GLN A 99 -0.92 -7.82 0.53
C GLN A 99 -1.00 -6.65 1.51
N CYS A 100 -0.49 -6.84 2.73
CA CYS A 100 -0.49 -5.80 3.76
C CYS A 100 0.35 -4.56 3.40
N VAL A 101 1.34 -4.72 2.50
CA VAL A 101 2.12 -3.61 1.94
C VAL A 101 1.22 -2.54 1.34
N LYS A 102 0.10 -2.92 0.71
CA LYS A 102 -0.85 -1.98 0.11
C LYS A 102 -1.44 -1.02 1.14
N GLY A 103 -1.75 -1.51 2.35
CA GLY A 103 -2.31 -0.68 3.42
C GLY A 103 -1.37 0.46 3.81
N PHE A 104 -0.13 0.12 4.18
CA PHE A 104 0.83 1.12 4.64
C PHE A 104 1.50 1.94 3.53
N VAL A 105 1.50 1.48 2.28
CA VAL A 105 1.91 2.32 1.14
C VAL A 105 0.80 3.31 0.78
N THR A 106 -0.46 2.93 0.94
CA THR A 106 -1.60 3.81 0.61
C THR A 106 -1.70 5.00 1.56
N CYS A 107 -1.32 4.85 2.84
CA CYS A 107 -1.42 5.94 3.80
C CYS A 107 -0.31 7.00 3.69
N LEU A 108 0.76 6.76 2.92
CA LEU A 108 1.94 7.64 2.84
C LEU A 108 1.63 9.13 2.55
N PRO A 109 0.64 9.50 1.71
CA PRO A 109 0.30 10.91 1.49
C PRO A 109 -0.16 11.66 2.75
N ALA A 110 -0.66 10.95 3.77
CA ALA A 110 -1.09 11.54 5.03
C ALA A 110 0.06 11.76 6.02
N ILE A 111 1.27 11.27 5.75
CA ILE A 111 2.34 11.18 6.74
C ILE A 111 3.42 12.19 6.41
N ARG A 112 3.97 12.88 7.42
CA ARG A 112 5.13 13.75 7.21
C ARG A 112 6.41 12.94 6.94
N GLU A 113 7.46 13.61 6.46
CA GLU A 113 8.78 12.98 6.39
C GLU A 113 9.25 12.56 7.79
N ASN A 114 9.84 11.36 7.88
CA ASN A 114 10.24 10.70 9.13
C ASN A 114 9.07 10.55 10.13
N GLY A 115 7.84 10.45 9.64
CA GLY A 115 6.68 10.05 10.44
C GLY A 115 6.68 8.55 10.72
N GLU A 116 5.69 8.11 11.48
CA GLU A 116 5.54 6.71 11.92
C GLU A 116 4.31 6.07 11.28
N ILE A 117 4.41 4.76 11.06
CA ILE A 117 3.29 3.92 10.66
C ILE A 117 3.15 2.79 11.67
N ILE A 118 1.94 2.60 12.18
CA ILE A 118 1.50 1.36 12.81
C ILE A 118 0.58 0.65 11.82
N ALA A 119 1.10 -0.39 11.19
CA ALA A 119 0.36 -1.25 10.28
C ALA A 119 0.06 -2.60 10.95
N PHE A 120 -1.06 -3.21 10.60
CA PHE A 120 -1.41 -4.53 11.11
C PHE A 120 -2.20 -5.38 10.11
N GLY A 121 -2.04 -6.69 10.22
CA GLY A 121 -2.75 -7.69 9.41
C GLY A 121 -2.59 -9.11 9.97
N ASN A 122 -3.55 -9.99 9.70
CA ASN A 122 -3.56 -11.36 10.19
C ASN A 122 -2.35 -12.17 9.69
N CYS A 123 -2.02 -12.07 8.40
CA CYS A 123 -0.97 -12.82 7.71
C CYS A 123 -1.05 -14.35 7.92
N GLY A 124 -2.24 -14.94 7.86
CA GLY A 124 -2.46 -16.38 8.12
C GLY A 124 -1.78 -17.32 7.13
N GLU A 125 -1.56 -16.88 5.88
CA GLU A 125 -0.77 -17.57 4.85
C GLU A 125 0.72 -17.15 4.87
N GLY A 126 1.13 -16.35 5.85
CA GLY A 126 2.51 -15.93 6.07
C GLY A 126 2.94 -14.75 5.21
N ILE A 127 4.16 -14.81 4.66
CA ILE A 127 4.82 -13.64 4.06
C ILE A 127 4.25 -13.31 2.66
N GLY A 128 3.81 -14.32 1.91
CA GLY A 128 3.47 -14.22 0.49
C GLY A 128 4.08 -15.37 -0.31
N SER A 129 4.26 -15.18 -1.61
CA SER A 129 4.83 -16.21 -2.50
C SER A 129 6.24 -16.66 -2.05
N PRO A 130 6.69 -17.88 -2.40
CA PRO A 130 8.06 -18.32 -2.15
C PRO A 130 9.12 -17.39 -2.73
N GLU A 131 8.85 -16.81 -3.91
CA GLU A 131 9.74 -15.83 -4.55
C GLU A 131 9.83 -14.54 -3.73
N TYR A 132 8.69 -14.01 -3.28
CA TYR A 132 8.65 -12.80 -2.45
C TYR A 132 9.33 -13.03 -1.10
N LYS A 133 9.06 -14.17 -0.43
CA LYS A 133 9.73 -14.55 0.82
C LYS A 133 11.25 -14.64 0.65
N SER A 134 11.71 -15.27 -0.43
CA SER A 134 13.15 -15.38 -0.73
C SER A 134 13.78 -14.02 -1.04
N LEU A 135 13.06 -13.15 -1.75
CA LEU A 135 13.48 -11.79 -2.05
C LEU A 135 13.66 -10.96 -0.78
N MET A 136 12.65 -10.94 0.10
CA MET A 136 12.68 -10.21 1.37
C MET A 136 13.85 -10.69 2.24
N LYS A 137 14.04 -12.01 2.37
CA LYS A 137 15.17 -12.58 3.11
C LYS A 137 16.52 -12.20 2.52
N LYS A 138 16.68 -12.27 1.19
CA LYS A 138 17.93 -11.93 0.49
C LYS A 138 18.35 -10.47 0.71
N TYR A 139 17.39 -9.55 0.73
CA TYR A 139 17.62 -8.11 0.84
C TYR A 139 17.22 -7.53 2.20
N SER A 140 17.08 -8.37 3.24
CA SER A 140 16.82 -7.90 4.60
C SER A 140 17.89 -6.90 5.02
N SER A 141 17.46 -5.72 5.48
CA SER A 141 18.33 -4.58 5.81
C SER A 141 19.21 -4.07 4.66
N ARG A 142 18.93 -4.48 3.42
CA ARG A 142 19.69 -4.16 2.19
C ARG A 142 18.77 -3.64 1.07
N HIS A 143 17.72 -2.92 1.44
CA HIS A 143 16.74 -2.39 0.47
C HIS A 143 17.35 -1.46 -0.60
N ASP A 144 18.43 -0.74 -0.27
CA ASP A 144 19.11 0.12 -1.24
C ASP A 144 19.91 -0.68 -2.29
N ASP A 145 20.46 -1.84 -1.89
CA ASP A 145 21.07 -2.79 -2.84
C ASP A 145 20.01 -3.31 -3.80
N PHE A 146 18.85 -3.70 -3.27
CA PHE A 146 17.73 -4.17 -4.09
C PHE A 146 17.30 -3.13 -5.12
N LEU A 147 17.09 -1.87 -4.71
CA LEU A 147 16.72 -0.80 -5.65
C LEU A 147 17.78 -0.57 -6.73
N ARG A 148 19.07 -0.67 -6.40
CA ARG A 148 20.16 -0.58 -7.38
C ARG A 148 20.12 -1.74 -8.36
N ASP A 149 19.94 -2.96 -7.87
CA ASP A 149 19.92 -4.17 -8.70
C ASP A 149 18.77 -4.18 -9.72
N ILE A 150 17.56 -3.78 -9.31
CA ILE A 150 16.41 -3.70 -10.24
C ILE A 150 16.49 -2.49 -11.17
N LYS A 151 17.16 -1.40 -10.76
CA LYS A 151 17.38 -0.21 -11.60
C LYS A 151 18.36 -0.50 -12.73
N ASP A 152 19.44 -1.21 -12.42
CA ASP A 152 20.49 -1.58 -13.37
C ASP A 152 20.08 -2.77 -14.27
N GLY A 153 18.89 -3.34 -14.07
CA GLY A 153 18.40 -4.50 -14.81
C GLY A 153 19.14 -5.81 -14.49
N LYS A 154 19.89 -5.84 -13.37
CA LYS A 154 20.66 -7.02 -12.92
C LYS A 154 19.76 -8.07 -12.27
N LEU A 155 18.57 -7.67 -11.82
CA LEU A 155 17.62 -8.51 -11.14
C LEU A 155 16.24 -8.40 -11.80
N TYR A 156 15.71 -9.56 -12.19
CA TYR A 156 14.30 -9.69 -12.52
C TYR A 156 13.72 -10.89 -11.78
N ILE A 157 12.85 -10.63 -10.81
CA ILE A 157 12.18 -11.67 -10.02
C ILE A 157 10.70 -11.32 -9.96
N LYS A 158 9.87 -12.36 -10.00
CA LYS A 158 8.44 -12.26 -9.68
C LYS A 158 8.25 -11.49 -8.36
N ASP A 159 7.20 -10.67 -8.29
CA ASP A 159 6.82 -9.92 -7.08
C ASP A 159 7.81 -8.84 -6.61
N GLN A 160 8.89 -8.56 -7.36
CA GLN A 160 9.85 -7.49 -7.01
C GLN A 160 9.20 -6.11 -6.83
N TRP A 161 8.12 -5.84 -7.56
CA TRP A 161 7.43 -4.56 -7.55
C TRP A 161 6.83 -4.23 -6.19
N GLU A 162 6.32 -5.23 -5.46
CA GLU A 162 5.74 -5.02 -4.14
C GLU A 162 6.82 -4.58 -3.15
N PHE A 163 8.02 -5.18 -3.22
CA PHE A 163 9.12 -4.73 -2.38
C PHE A 163 9.62 -3.34 -2.77
N GLN A 164 9.61 -3.00 -4.07
CA GLN A 164 9.88 -1.62 -4.51
C GLN A 164 8.86 -0.63 -3.93
N MET A 165 7.58 -1.01 -3.86
CA MET A 165 6.52 -0.19 -3.26
C MET A 165 6.69 -0.07 -1.74
N HIS A 166 6.97 -1.17 -1.05
CA HIS A 166 7.32 -1.18 0.37
C HIS A 166 8.47 -0.19 0.66
N ILE A 167 9.51 -0.17 -0.17
CA ILE A 167 10.65 0.73 0.05
C ILE A 167 10.25 2.22 -0.03
N ARG A 168 9.13 2.58 -0.68
CA ARG A 168 8.61 3.95 -0.57
C ARG A 168 8.19 4.29 0.86
N ALA A 169 7.59 3.34 1.59
CA ALA A 169 7.27 3.52 3.00
C ALA A 169 8.55 3.65 3.83
N ILE A 170 9.54 2.78 3.62
CA ILE A 170 10.84 2.86 4.30
C ILE A 170 11.52 4.21 4.06
N LYS A 171 11.49 4.73 2.83
CA LYS A 171 12.08 6.04 2.52
C LYS A 171 11.35 7.20 3.19
N LYS A 172 10.03 7.08 3.37
CA LYS A 172 9.18 8.10 3.99
C LYS A 172 9.32 8.12 5.51
N THR A 173 9.34 6.97 6.15
CA THR A 173 9.29 6.83 7.61
C THR A 173 10.65 6.54 8.24
N GLY A 174 11.53 5.86 7.51
CA GLY A 174 12.61 5.06 8.07
C GLY A 174 12.09 3.70 8.54
N MET A 175 12.89 2.64 8.36
CA MET A 175 12.51 1.27 8.71
C MET A 175 12.08 1.13 10.18
N ARG A 176 12.78 1.82 11.10
CA ARG A 176 12.49 1.78 12.54
C ARG A 176 11.13 2.37 12.92
N ASN A 177 10.57 3.23 12.08
CA ASN A 177 9.27 3.87 12.31
C ASN A 177 8.14 3.19 11.52
N LEU A 178 8.40 2.05 10.87
CA LEU A 178 7.39 1.24 10.20
C LEU A 178 7.08 0.03 11.06
N HIS A 179 6.19 0.20 12.04
CA HIS A 179 5.77 -0.86 12.95
C HIS A 179 4.75 -1.77 12.26
N PHE A 180 5.00 -3.08 12.26
CA PHE A 180 4.07 -4.05 11.70
C PHE A 180 3.65 -5.08 12.75
N PHE A 181 2.35 -5.12 13.05
CA PHE A 181 1.75 -6.06 14.00
C PHE A 181 1.06 -7.21 13.27
N THR A 182 1.33 -8.44 13.70
CA THR A 182 0.66 -9.61 13.13
C THR A 182 0.57 -10.75 14.12
N THR A 183 -0.40 -11.63 13.87
CA THR A 183 -0.60 -12.89 14.60
C THR A 183 -0.12 -14.11 13.80
N GLY A 184 0.19 -13.96 12.51
CA GLY A 184 0.42 -15.07 11.58
C GLY A 184 1.88 -15.31 11.17
N ILE A 185 2.81 -14.43 11.57
CA ILE A 185 4.24 -14.54 11.26
C ILE A 185 5.02 -14.46 12.57
N SER A 186 5.96 -15.39 12.79
CA SER A 186 6.83 -15.36 13.97
C SER A 186 7.76 -14.16 13.96
N GLU A 187 8.22 -13.74 15.15
CA GLU A 187 9.17 -12.64 15.31
C GLU A 187 10.41 -12.79 14.42
N ASP A 188 11.07 -13.97 14.45
CA ASP A 188 12.25 -14.29 13.63
C ASP A 188 12.01 -14.12 12.12
N GLU A 189 10.82 -14.46 11.63
CA GLU A 189 10.51 -14.29 10.21
C GLU A 189 10.16 -12.84 9.88
N LEU A 190 9.52 -12.13 10.80
CA LEU A 190 9.10 -10.75 10.65
C LEU A 190 10.29 -9.78 10.67
N GLU A 191 11.33 -10.06 11.47
CA GLU A 191 12.61 -9.34 11.48
C GLU A 191 13.27 -9.27 10.09
N LEU A 192 13.00 -10.25 9.23
CA LEU A 192 13.55 -10.31 7.88
C LEU A 192 12.76 -9.51 6.86
N LEU A 193 11.64 -8.88 7.26
CA LEU A 193 10.71 -8.22 6.35
C LEU A 193 10.93 -6.70 6.25
N SER A 194 12.04 -6.14 6.72
CA SER A 194 12.33 -4.69 6.59
C SER A 194 11.27 -3.78 7.22
N VAL A 195 10.76 -4.19 8.37
CA VAL A 195 9.82 -3.46 9.24
C VAL A 195 10.34 -3.51 10.69
N THR A 196 9.79 -2.68 11.58
CA THR A 196 9.89 -2.92 13.02
C THR A 196 8.90 -4.02 13.40
N PRO A 197 9.37 -5.22 13.82
CA PRO A 197 8.53 -6.38 14.02
C PRO A 197 7.71 -6.28 15.31
N HIS A 198 6.46 -6.76 15.25
CA HIS A 198 5.61 -7.03 16.41
C HIS A 198 4.78 -8.30 16.15
N SER A 199 5.35 -9.48 16.39
CA SER A 199 4.60 -10.74 16.42
C SER A 199 3.87 -10.85 17.75
N VAL A 200 2.54 -10.69 17.72
CA VAL A 200 1.70 -10.63 18.93
C VAL A 200 0.66 -11.74 18.90
N SER A 201 0.35 -12.34 20.05
CA SER A 201 -0.77 -13.29 20.14
C SER A 201 -2.10 -12.58 19.88
N ARG A 202 -3.11 -13.32 19.41
CA ARG A 202 -4.43 -12.75 19.10
C ARG A 202 -5.07 -12.03 20.30
N GLU A 203 -4.87 -12.57 21.50
CA GLU A 203 -5.43 -12.04 22.75
C GLU A 203 -4.78 -10.70 23.14
N ASN A 204 -3.51 -10.50 22.76
CA ASN A 204 -2.74 -9.32 23.13
C ASN A 204 -2.69 -8.25 22.02
N LEU A 205 -3.10 -8.57 20.79
CA LEU A 205 -2.97 -7.67 19.63
C LEU A 205 -3.54 -6.27 19.88
N VAL A 206 -4.80 -6.21 20.34
CA VAL A 206 -5.48 -4.93 20.61
C VAL A 206 -4.76 -4.14 21.70
N HIS A 207 -4.37 -4.82 22.79
CA HIS A 207 -3.66 -4.18 23.89
C HIS A 207 -2.29 -3.62 23.46
N SER A 208 -1.54 -4.39 22.68
CA SER A 208 -0.21 -3.99 22.18
C SER A 208 -0.27 -2.79 21.24
N ILE A 209 -1.23 -2.77 20.31
CA ILE A 209 -1.45 -1.64 19.41
C ILE A 209 -1.92 -0.42 20.22
N GLN A 210 -2.92 -0.57 21.10
CA GLN A 210 -3.43 0.53 21.92
C GLN A 210 -2.32 1.18 22.75
N LYS A 211 -1.44 0.39 23.35
CA LYS A 211 -0.28 0.91 24.11
C LYS A 211 0.62 1.82 23.27
N GLN A 212 0.88 1.47 22.00
CA GLN A 212 1.68 2.32 21.11
C GLN A 212 0.94 3.62 20.75
N ILE A 213 -0.38 3.53 20.54
CA ILE A 213 -1.23 4.71 20.28
C ILE A 213 -1.19 5.65 21.50
N ASP A 214 -1.37 5.11 22.70
CA ASP A 214 -1.36 5.89 23.94
C ASP A 214 -0.01 6.59 24.14
N MET A 215 1.10 5.91 23.89
CA MET A 215 2.44 6.49 23.94
C MET A 215 2.62 7.62 22.91
N ALA A 216 2.12 7.42 21.68
CA ALA A 216 2.17 8.44 20.64
C ALA A 216 1.36 9.68 21.02
N VAL A 217 0.13 9.51 21.48
CA VAL A 217 -0.75 10.61 21.92
C VAL A 217 -0.17 11.33 23.12
N ALA A 218 0.36 10.61 24.11
CA ALA A 218 1.01 11.19 25.28
C ALA A 218 2.25 12.03 24.93
N SER A 219 2.93 11.70 23.82
CA SER A 219 4.05 12.49 23.29
C SER A 219 3.61 13.70 22.44
N GLY A 220 2.30 13.93 22.27
CA GLY A 220 1.75 15.04 21.51
C GLY A 220 1.70 14.84 19.99
N LYS A 221 1.89 13.60 19.50
CA LYS A 221 1.81 13.28 18.06
C LYS A 221 0.40 13.48 17.53
N GLN A 222 0.28 14.08 16.35
CA GLN A 222 -0.94 14.04 15.55
C GLN A 222 -1.09 12.64 14.92
N VAL A 223 -2.29 12.07 15.03
CA VAL A 223 -2.58 10.70 14.61
C VAL A 223 -3.70 10.68 13.57
N ALA A 224 -3.51 9.93 12.49
CA ALA A 224 -4.56 9.61 11.51
C ALA A 224 -4.80 8.10 11.47
N ILE A 225 -6.06 7.69 11.33
CA ILE A 225 -6.46 6.28 11.31
C ILE A 225 -7.10 5.95 9.95
N PHE A 226 -6.58 4.91 9.31
CA PHE A 226 -7.02 4.35 8.04
C PHE A 226 -7.48 2.91 8.28
N PRO A 227 -8.71 2.72 8.78
CA PRO A 227 -9.14 1.43 9.33
C PRO A 227 -9.21 0.32 8.29
N GLU A 228 -9.34 0.65 7.01
CA GLU A 228 -9.47 -0.31 5.90
C GLU A 228 -8.52 0.04 4.75
N GLY A 229 -7.26 0.38 5.03
CA GLY A 229 -6.26 0.52 3.96
C GLY A 229 -6.23 -0.75 3.09
N PRO A 230 -6.21 -0.67 1.75
CA PRO A 230 -6.05 0.52 0.90
C PRO A 230 -7.36 1.24 0.50
N TYR A 231 -8.53 0.82 0.97
CA TYR A 231 -9.83 1.39 0.60
C TYR A 231 -10.10 2.79 1.16
N CYS A 232 -9.40 3.18 2.23
CA CYS A 232 -9.33 4.57 2.70
C CYS A 232 -8.04 5.21 2.19
N SER A 233 -8.08 5.87 1.04
CA SER A 233 -6.89 6.42 0.38
C SER A 233 -6.72 7.92 0.69
N PRO A 234 -5.76 8.33 1.54
CA PRO A 234 -5.50 9.75 1.73
C PRO A 234 -4.91 10.39 0.47
N VAL A 235 -5.33 11.62 0.21
CA VAL A 235 -4.68 12.51 -0.74
C VAL A 235 -4.13 13.69 0.03
N GLY A 236 -2.81 13.83 0.01
CA GLY A 236 -2.15 15.01 0.59
C GLY A 236 -2.44 16.25 -0.25
N HIS A 237 -2.21 17.42 0.34
CA HIS A 237 -2.19 18.68 -0.39
C HIS A 237 -1.25 18.53 -1.61
N PRO A 238 -1.66 18.89 -2.84
CA PRO A 238 -0.71 18.97 -3.94
C PRO A 238 0.43 19.87 -3.49
N ALA A 239 1.64 19.32 -3.45
CA ALA A 239 2.83 20.12 -3.19
C ALA A 239 2.79 21.30 -4.16
N SER A 240 2.79 22.52 -3.63
CA SER A 240 2.98 23.72 -4.44
C SER A 240 4.20 23.49 -5.32
N ARG A 241 3.95 23.45 -6.63
CA ARG A 241 4.97 23.21 -7.67
C ARG A 241 6.15 24.15 -7.53
#